data_AF-A0A414EST1-F1
#
_entry.id   AF-A0A414EST1-F1
#
_cell.length_a   1.000
_cell.length_b   1.000
_cell.length_c   1.000
_cell.angle_alpha   90.00
_cell.angle_beta   90.00
_cell.angle_gamma   90.00
#
_symmetry.space_group_name_H-M   'P 1'
#
loop_
_entity.id
_entity.type
_entity.pdbx_description
1 polymer ?
#
loop_
_entity_poly.entity_id
_entity_poly.type
_entity_poly.pdbx_seq_one_letter_code
_entity_poly.pdbx_strand_id
1 'polypeptide(L)'
;MALITSYHVPGLYVEDHSIDVPLDWRGLEPMLLAVGSTMRRGAMPAPIAGAPVSIKLFYRVVCAPDRINDDLPLLLFLQGGPGGESPRPLSPTSDGWIEEAVKHFRVVLPDQRGTGRSSCVDGRTIKALGDRATAAGADTARSQADFLKRHLASSIVRDFEYLRLVGFGGKPWVTLGQSYGGFLTLSYLSLFPEGVAASFTCGGIPHVPASASEVYAHTFPRMAAKTQQYYDRYPADVERVAALADALEAQKPVLPDGSPMTVERLQLMGSDFGMKPSFERMHWIIDHAFVTGDGTLSCGSSVSDSFLMRAFERTNTRTNPLYWTLQEFIYADGDTMPIGWAAAEEKAHRAEFDTLARPLMFTGEAMFPWMFEQMPELKPFKPAMDLLMEDTSWDKIYDPQRLACNEVPLQAAVYFDDMYVDSGLQLDTLSRVGNSHAWVTNEFEHDGLHGSMVFKHLFDEALNRGDLRRIF
;
A
#
# COMPACT_ATOMS: atom_id res chain seq x y z
N MET A 1 5.54 -24.42 -13.93
CA MET A 1 5.31 -22.96 -14.05
C MET A 1 5.73 -22.51 -15.42
N ALA A 2 5.01 -21.56 -16.02
CA ALA A 2 5.35 -21.09 -17.35
C ALA A 2 6.22 -19.84 -17.24
N LEU A 3 7.52 -20.00 -17.49
CA LEU A 3 8.39 -18.89 -17.85
C LEU A 3 7.75 -18.19 -19.05
N ILE A 4 7.44 -16.90 -18.90
CA ILE A 4 6.87 -16.07 -19.96
C ILE A 4 7.99 -15.56 -20.85
N THR A 5 9.02 -14.97 -20.24
CA THR A 5 10.19 -14.43 -20.93
C THR A 5 11.37 -14.28 -19.96
N SER A 6 12.58 -14.24 -20.50
CA SER A 6 13.77 -13.82 -19.76
C SER A 6 14.57 -12.80 -20.56
N TYR A 7 15.17 -11.85 -19.86
CA TYR A 7 15.88 -10.73 -20.48
C TYR A 7 16.85 -10.09 -19.49
N HIS A 8 17.66 -9.15 -20.00
CA HIS A 8 18.55 -8.33 -19.18
C HIS A 8 18.05 -6.89 -19.16
N VAL A 9 18.17 -6.25 -18.00
CA VAL A 9 18.26 -4.80 -17.88
C VAL A 9 19.67 -4.47 -17.37
N PRO A 10 20.18 -3.22 -17.49
CA PRO A 10 21.53 -2.89 -17.03
C PRO A 10 21.81 -3.40 -15.62
N GLY A 11 22.74 -4.37 -15.50
CA GLY A 11 23.17 -4.93 -14.22
C GLY A 11 22.24 -5.98 -13.58
N LEU A 12 21.17 -6.42 -14.25
CA LEU A 12 20.25 -7.44 -13.72
C LEU A 12 19.82 -8.44 -14.81
N TYR A 13 19.72 -9.71 -14.42
CA TYR A 13 19.00 -10.73 -15.17
C TYR A 13 17.58 -10.87 -14.60
N VAL A 14 16.60 -10.97 -15.49
CA VAL A 14 15.18 -10.94 -15.15
C VAL A 14 14.44 -12.09 -15.82
N GLU A 15 13.60 -12.78 -15.05
CA GLU A 15 12.62 -13.74 -15.55
C GLU A 15 11.21 -13.32 -15.15
N ASP A 16 10.30 -13.34 -16.10
CA ASP A 16 8.88 -13.07 -15.90
C ASP A 16 8.10 -14.39 -15.93
N HIS A 17 7.20 -14.58 -14.97
CA HIS A 17 6.43 -15.80 -14.78
C HIS A 17 4.96 -15.49 -14.47
N SER A 18 4.09 -16.49 -14.65
CA SER A 18 2.72 -16.41 -14.14
C SER A 18 2.16 -17.77 -13.76
N ILE A 19 1.28 -17.77 -12.75
CA ILE A 19 0.55 -18.94 -12.24
C ILE A 19 -0.94 -18.61 -12.08
N ASP A 20 -1.78 -19.64 -12.05
CA ASP A 20 -3.18 -19.51 -11.65
C ASP A 20 -3.30 -19.66 -10.13
N VAL A 21 -4.07 -18.77 -9.52
CA VAL A 21 -4.44 -18.85 -8.10
C VAL A 21 -5.96 -18.72 -7.93
N PRO A 22 -6.58 -19.35 -6.92
CA PRO A 22 -7.97 -19.12 -6.58
C PRO A 22 -8.28 -17.64 -6.33
N LEU A 23 -9.41 -17.15 -6.85
CA LEU A 23 -9.91 -15.83 -6.45
C LEU A 23 -10.28 -15.84 -4.96
N ASP A 24 -11.02 -16.86 -4.52
CA ASP A 24 -11.45 -16.99 -3.13
C ASP A 24 -10.76 -18.19 -2.47
N TRP A 25 -9.92 -17.89 -1.49
CA TRP A 25 -9.20 -18.89 -0.72
C TRP A 25 -10.01 -19.50 0.43
N ARG A 26 -11.22 -19.00 0.72
CA ARG A 26 -12.02 -19.55 1.83
C ARG A 26 -12.34 -21.03 1.60
N GLY A 27 -12.00 -21.84 2.59
CA GLY A 27 -12.12 -23.30 2.55
C GLY A 27 -11.01 -24.00 1.75
N LEU A 28 -10.04 -23.28 1.19
CA LEU A 28 -8.87 -23.82 0.50
C LEU A 28 -7.61 -23.58 1.33
N GLU A 29 -6.70 -24.56 1.32
CA GLU A 29 -5.39 -24.48 1.97
C GLU A 29 -4.29 -24.57 0.91
N PRO A 30 -3.34 -23.60 0.84
CA PRO A 30 -2.26 -23.60 -0.14
C PRO A 30 -1.51 -24.94 -0.24
N MET A 31 -1.16 -25.55 0.89
CA MET A 31 -0.45 -26.84 0.94
C MET A 31 -1.27 -27.98 0.34
N LEU A 32 -2.57 -28.06 0.65
CA LEU A 32 -3.44 -29.10 0.08
C LEU A 32 -3.59 -28.91 -1.43
N LEU A 33 -3.80 -27.66 -1.87
CA LEU A 33 -3.93 -27.34 -3.27
C LEU A 33 -2.64 -27.66 -4.05
N ALA A 34 -1.47 -27.37 -3.47
CA ALA A 34 -0.16 -27.62 -4.09
C ALA A 34 0.11 -29.11 -4.36
N VAL A 35 -0.43 -30.01 -3.54
CA VAL A 35 -0.32 -31.47 -3.74
C VAL A 35 -1.48 -32.05 -4.57
N GLY A 36 -2.27 -31.20 -5.23
CA GLY A 36 -3.41 -31.61 -6.05
C GLY A 36 -4.64 -32.04 -5.26
N SER A 37 -4.65 -31.83 -3.94
CA SER A 37 -5.81 -32.09 -3.11
C SER A 37 -6.77 -30.91 -3.21
N THR A 38 -7.99 -31.20 -3.63
CA THR A 38 -9.10 -30.26 -3.55
C THR A 38 -9.88 -30.41 -2.24
N MET A 39 -9.37 -31.16 -1.25
CA MET A 39 -10.02 -31.27 0.06
C MET A 39 -10.15 -29.90 0.70
N ARG A 40 -11.36 -29.57 1.11
CA ARG A 40 -11.76 -28.27 1.63
C ARG A 40 -12.12 -28.38 3.10
N ARG A 41 -11.77 -27.37 3.90
CA ARG A 41 -12.22 -27.28 5.29
C ARG A 41 -13.48 -26.41 5.37
N GLY A 42 -14.53 -26.92 6.02
CA GLY A 42 -15.75 -26.16 6.31
C GLY A 42 -16.74 -26.01 5.15
N ALA A 43 -17.73 -25.13 5.33
CA ALA A 43 -18.75 -24.85 4.33
C ALA A 43 -18.18 -24.00 3.17
N MET A 44 -18.62 -24.32 1.94
CA MET A 44 -18.24 -23.56 0.76
C MET A 44 -18.91 -22.19 0.76
N PRO A 45 -18.15 -21.08 0.66
CA PRO A 45 -18.76 -19.83 0.27
C PRO A 45 -19.38 -20.02 -1.13
N ALA A 46 -20.55 -19.43 -1.33
CA ALA A 46 -21.11 -19.33 -2.66
C ALA A 46 -20.14 -18.58 -3.58
N PRO A 47 -20.00 -18.97 -4.86
CA PRO A 47 -19.23 -18.20 -5.82
C PRO A 47 -19.73 -16.75 -5.88
N ILE A 48 -18.80 -15.80 -5.96
CA ILE A 48 -19.14 -14.39 -6.14
C ILE A 48 -19.71 -14.23 -7.55
N ALA A 49 -20.95 -13.77 -7.67
CA ALA A 49 -21.63 -13.67 -8.95
C ALA A 49 -20.88 -12.73 -9.91
N GLY A 50 -20.70 -13.19 -11.14
CA GLY A 50 -19.94 -12.45 -12.16
C GLY A 50 -18.41 -12.47 -12.01
N ALA A 51 -17.86 -13.00 -10.91
CA ALA A 51 -16.42 -13.09 -10.70
C ALA A 51 -15.84 -14.39 -11.29
N PRO A 52 -14.57 -14.40 -11.73
CA PRO A 52 -13.90 -15.63 -12.14
C PRO A 52 -13.60 -16.52 -10.93
N VAL A 53 -13.44 -17.83 -11.14
CA VAL A 53 -13.05 -18.78 -10.08
C VAL A 53 -11.55 -18.70 -9.74
N SER A 54 -10.73 -18.30 -10.71
CA SER A 54 -9.28 -18.15 -10.58
C SER A 54 -8.80 -16.88 -11.27
N ILE A 55 -7.67 -16.36 -10.80
CA ILE A 55 -7.00 -15.18 -11.36
C ILE A 55 -5.56 -15.54 -11.72
N LYS A 56 -4.93 -14.70 -12.56
CA LYS A 56 -3.51 -14.80 -12.85
C LYS A 56 -2.73 -14.05 -11.78
N LEU A 57 -1.74 -14.72 -11.21
CA LEU A 57 -0.69 -14.11 -10.40
C LEU A 57 0.56 -14.01 -11.27
N PHE A 58 1.04 -12.79 -11.48
CA PHE A 58 2.30 -12.50 -12.13
C PHE A 58 3.39 -12.31 -11.08
N TYR A 59 4.59 -12.80 -11.38
CA TYR A 59 5.77 -12.48 -10.60
C TYR A 59 7.01 -12.42 -11.46
N ARG A 60 7.98 -11.64 -10.99
CA ARG A 60 9.29 -11.49 -11.59
C ARG A 60 10.35 -12.04 -10.67
N VAL A 61 11.38 -12.66 -11.23
CA VAL A 61 12.57 -13.11 -10.51
C VAL A 61 13.78 -12.34 -11.02
N VAL A 62 14.56 -11.78 -10.11
CA VAL A 62 15.70 -10.89 -10.41
C VAL A 62 16.95 -11.37 -9.68
N CYS A 63 18.10 -11.36 -10.38
CA CYS A 63 19.41 -11.59 -9.80
C CYS A 63 20.50 -10.85 -10.59
N ALA A 64 21.73 -10.83 -10.08
CA ALA A 64 22.87 -10.32 -10.83
C ALA A 64 23.20 -11.23 -12.05
N PRO A 65 23.62 -10.69 -13.21
CA PRO A 65 23.85 -11.48 -14.43
C PRO A 65 24.94 -12.57 -14.30
N ASP A 66 25.92 -12.38 -13.42
CA ASP A 66 26.97 -13.36 -13.13
C ASP A 66 26.52 -14.45 -12.13
N ARG A 67 25.31 -14.35 -11.60
CA ARG A 67 24.71 -15.25 -10.59
C ARG A 67 23.54 -16.08 -11.12
N ILE A 68 23.30 -16.08 -12.43
CA ILE A 68 22.14 -16.75 -13.05
C ILE A 68 22.06 -18.23 -12.66
N ASN A 69 23.22 -18.91 -12.58
CA ASN A 69 23.32 -20.34 -12.29
C ASN A 69 23.55 -20.66 -10.81
N ASP A 70 23.62 -19.66 -9.93
CA ASP A 70 23.85 -19.86 -8.51
C ASP A 70 22.53 -20.26 -7.81
N ASP A 71 22.61 -21.22 -6.88
CA ASP A 71 21.49 -21.59 -5.97
C ASP A 71 21.47 -20.60 -4.79
N LEU A 72 21.00 -19.38 -5.07
CA LEU A 72 20.88 -18.32 -4.06
C LEU A 72 19.61 -18.52 -3.20
N PRO A 73 19.65 -18.12 -1.91
CA PRO A 73 18.45 -17.94 -1.10
C PRO A 73 17.42 -17.01 -1.76
N LEU A 74 16.14 -17.22 -1.45
CA LEU A 74 15.04 -16.43 -2.00
C LEU A 74 14.72 -15.24 -1.10
N LEU A 75 14.49 -14.08 -1.70
CA LEU A 75 13.92 -12.92 -1.03
C LEU A 75 12.61 -12.54 -1.71
N LEU A 76 11.49 -12.67 -1.01
CA LEU A 76 10.19 -12.18 -1.43
C LEU A 76 10.04 -10.70 -1.05
N PHE A 77 9.87 -9.84 -2.04
CA PHE A 77 9.50 -8.46 -1.78
C PHE A 77 7.98 -8.34 -1.61
N LEU A 78 7.56 -7.81 -0.47
CA LEU A 78 6.19 -7.50 -0.15
C LEU A 78 6.00 -5.99 -0.34
N GLN A 79 5.46 -5.63 -1.50
CA GLN A 79 5.22 -4.25 -1.90
C GLN A 79 4.24 -3.55 -0.93
N GLY A 80 4.43 -2.25 -0.73
CA GLY A 80 3.49 -1.39 -0.03
C GLY A 80 2.19 -1.13 -0.81
N GLY A 81 1.47 -0.09 -0.40
CA GLY A 81 0.16 0.23 -0.95
C GLY A 81 -0.84 0.54 0.17
N PRO A 82 -2.01 -0.12 0.22
CA PRO A 82 -2.39 -1.34 -0.50
C PRO A 82 -2.56 -1.13 -2.02
N GLY A 83 -2.76 -2.21 -2.78
CA GLY A 83 -2.97 -2.12 -4.23
C GLY A 83 -1.71 -1.85 -5.07
N GLY A 84 -0.51 -1.93 -4.49
CA GLY A 84 0.75 -1.74 -5.21
C GLY A 84 1.18 -2.95 -6.06
N GLU A 85 1.62 -2.69 -7.30
CA GLU A 85 2.41 -3.67 -8.08
C GLU A 85 3.89 -3.63 -7.66
N SER A 86 4.61 -4.74 -7.81
CA SER A 86 6.04 -4.78 -7.48
C SER A 86 6.88 -3.87 -8.40
N PRO A 87 8.06 -3.40 -7.95
CA PRO A 87 8.88 -2.48 -8.74
C PRO A 87 9.30 -3.08 -10.09
N ARG A 88 9.52 -2.17 -11.06
CA ARG A 88 10.04 -2.49 -12.39
C ARG A 88 11.48 -1.95 -12.49
N PRO A 89 12.49 -2.69 -11.98
CA PRO A 89 13.83 -2.14 -11.86
C PRO A 89 14.42 -1.82 -13.24
N LEU A 90 15.04 -0.64 -13.33
CA LEU A 90 15.79 -0.20 -14.51
C LEU A 90 17.28 -0.56 -14.39
N SER A 91 17.77 -0.66 -13.16
CA SER A 91 19.12 -1.08 -12.78
C SER A 91 19.12 -1.51 -11.30
N PRO A 92 20.22 -2.05 -10.75
CA PRO A 92 20.32 -2.32 -9.31
C PRO A 92 20.07 -1.07 -8.44
N THR A 93 20.38 0.11 -8.96
CA THR A 93 20.29 1.39 -8.23
C THR A 93 18.99 2.15 -8.48
N SER A 94 18.05 1.61 -9.27
CA SER A 94 16.77 2.30 -9.53
C SER A 94 15.83 2.30 -8.32
N ASP A 95 16.04 1.36 -7.40
CA ASP A 95 15.41 1.30 -6.08
C ASP A 95 16.47 0.75 -5.12
N GLY A 96 16.98 1.59 -4.20
CA GLY A 96 18.31 1.44 -3.62
C GLY A 96 18.56 0.16 -2.84
N TRP A 97 17.50 -0.47 -2.30
CA TRP A 97 17.61 -1.75 -1.60
C TRP A 97 17.93 -2.92 -2.54
N ILE A 98 17.56 -2.84 -3.82
CA ILE A 98 17.77 -3.91 -4.81
C ILE A 98 19.25 -4.19 -5.00
N GLU A 99 20.08 -3.14 -5.06
CA GLU A 99 21.52 -3.25 -5.22
C GLU A 99 22.15 -4.14 -4.15
N GLU A 100 21.72 -4.01 -2.90
CA GLU A 100 22.20 -4.86 -1.82
C GLU A 100 21.56 -6.26 -1.88
N ALA A 101 20.25 -6.36 -2.14
CA ALA A 101 19.54 -7.64 -2.17
C ALA A 101 20.10 -8.62 -3.20
N VAL A 102 20.39 -8.16 -4.42
CA VAL A 102 20.84 -9.05 -5.51
C VAL A 102 22.27 -9.59 -5.32
N LYS A 103 23.02 -9.09 -4.33
CA LYS A 103 24.33 -9.66 -3.94
C LYS A 103 24.20 -10.99 -3.21
N HIS A 104 23.08 -11.17 -2.50
CA HIS A 104 22.88 -12.28 -1.55
C HIS A 104 21.70 -13.17 -1.93
N PHE A 105 20.73 -12.64 -2.67
CA PHE A 105 19.45 -13.28 -2.93
C PHE A 105 19.09 -13.35 -4.41
N ARG A 106 18.27 -14.36 -4.73
CA ARG A 106 17.37 -14.33 -5.88
C ARG A 106 16.07 -13.65 -5.45
N VAL A 107 15.83 -12.45 -5.96
CA VAL A 107 14.72 -11.59 -5.53
C VAL A 107 13.45 -11.94 -6.30
N VAL A 108 12.35 -12.18 -5.61
CA VAL A 108 11.02 -12.46 -6.14
C VAL A 108 10.14 -11.22 -5.94
N LEU A 109 9.65 -10.68 -7.06
CA LEU A 109 8.87 -9.44 -7.18
C LEU A 109 7.47 -9.77 -7.74
N PRO A 110 6.54 -10.28 -6.91
CA PRO A 110 5.17 -10.54 -7.35
C PRO A 110 4.34 -9.27 -7.42
N ASP A 111 3.49 -9.16 -8.44
CA ASP A 111 2.41 -8.19 -8.39
C ASP A 111 1.34 -8.75 -7.47
N GLN A 112 0.92 -8.00 -6.45
CA GLN A 112 -0.19 -8.39 -5.60
C GLN A 112 -1.44 -8.62 -6.48
N ARG A 113 -2.30 -9.56 -6.09
CA ARG A 113 -3.56 -9.80 -6.80
C ARG A 113 -4.32 -8.49 -7.04
N GLY A 114 -4.84 -8.31 -8.24
CA GLY A 114 -5.56 -7.11 -8.65
C GLY A 114 -4.67 -5.93 -9.06
N THR A 115 -3.34 -6.10 -9.06
CA THR A 115 -2.37 -5.04 -9.41
C THR A 115 -1.52 -5.45 -10.61
N GLY A 116 -0.97 -4.48 -11.34
CA GLY A 116 -0.02 -4.73 -12.43
C GLY A 116 -0.49 -5.77 -13.43
N ARG A 117 0.28 -6.86 -13.57
CA ARG A 117 -0.02 -8.00 -14.45
C ARG A 117 -0.76 -9.14 -13.73
N SER A 118 -1.02 -9.02 -12.43
CA SER A 118 -1.80 -9.97 -11.62
C SER A 118 -3.29 -9.66 -11.70
N SER A 119 -3.91 -9.86 -12.87
CA SER A 119 -5.36 -9.65 -13.09
C SER A 119 -5.85 -8.29 -12.57
N CYS A 120 -5.26 -7.20 -13.08
CA CYS A 120 -5.51 -5.82 -12.66
C CYS A 120 -7.00 -5.46 -12.47
N VAL A 121 -7.31 -4.82 -11.34
CA VAL A 121 -8.65 -4.32 -11.01
C VAL A 121 -8.68 -2.81 -11.13
N ASP A 122 -9.44 -2.32 -12.10
CA ASP A 122 -9.76 -0.91 -12.27
C ASP A 122 -11.29 -0.71 -12.32
N GLY A 123 -11.71 0.55 -12.54
CA GLY A 123 -13.12 0.88 -12.66
C GLY A 123 -13.85 0.15 -13.81
N ARG A 124 -13.15 -0.24 -14.88
CA ARG A 124 -13.73 -1.03 -15.98
C ARG A 124 -13.94 -2.47 -15.54
N THR A 125 -12.98 -3.05 -14.83
CA THR A 125 -13.09 -4.40 -14.24
C THR A 125 -14.28 -4.47 -13.28
N ILE A 126 -14.42 -3.50 -12.37
CA ILE A 126 -15.54 -3.45 -11.41
C ILE A 126 -16.89 -3.24 -12.11
N LYS A 127 -16.97 -2.35 -13.10
CA LYS A 127 -18.20 -2.19 -13.88
C LYS A 127 -18.58 -3.49 -14.60
N ALA A 128 -17.63 -4.12 -15.29
CA ALA A 128 -17.88 -5.36 -16.02
C ALA A 128 -18.29 -6.52 -15.10
N LEU A 129 -17.73 -6.58 -13.88
CA LEU A 129 -18.18 -7.51 -12.83
C LEU A 129 -19.65 -7.27 -12.46
N GLY A 130 -20.02 -6.02 -12.23
CA GLY A 130 -21.40 -5.63 -11.91
C GLY A 130 -22.39 -5.97 -13.03
N ASP A 131 -22.02 -5.72 -14.29
CA ASP A 131 -22.83 -6.07 -15.46
C ASP A 131 -23.09 -7.60 -15.51
N ARG A 132 -22.07 -8.42 -15.23
CA ARG A 132 -22.21 -9.88 -15.17
C ARG A 132 -23.02 -10.37 -13.97
N ALA A 133 -22.88 -9.74 -12.80
CA ALA A 133 -23.67 -10.04 -11.62
C ALA A 133 -25.16 -9.76 -11.87
N THR A 134 -25.47 -8.62 -12.49
CA THR A 134 -26.84 -8.26 -12.91
C THR A 134 -27.41 -9.31 -13.86
N ALA A 135 -26.64 -9.73 -14.88
CA ALA A 135 -27.07 -10.75 -15.83
C ALA A 135 -27.33 -12.13 -15.17
N ALA A 136 -26.67 -12.40 -14.04
CA ALA A 136 -26.89 -13.59 -13.22
C ALA A 136 -28.04 -13.44 -12.20
N GLY A 137 -28.74 -12.30 -12.18
CA GLY A 137 -29.82 -12.01 -11.22
C GLY A 137 -29.34 -11.80 -9.78
N ALA A 138 -28.06 -11.48 -9.60
CA ALA A 138 -27.46 -11.22 -8.30
C ALA A 138 -27.40 -9.72 -7.99
N ASP A 139 -27.22 -9.39 -6.71
CA ASP A 139 -26.95 -8.02 -6.28
C ASP A 139 -25.57 -7.56 -6.79
N THR A 140 -25.58 -6.52 -7.61
CA THR A 140 -24.40 -5.93 -8.25
C THR A 140 -23.40 -5.40 -7.23
N ALA A 141 -23.86 -4.56 -6.29
CA ALA A 141 -22.99 -3.87 -5.34
C ALA A 141 -22.37 -4.88 -4.37
N ARG A 142 -23.16 -5.85 -3.89
CA ARG A 142 -22.68 -6.92 -3.01
C ARG A 142 -21.63 -7.80 -3.70
N SER A 143 -21.86 -8.15 -4.97
CA SER A 143 -20.90 -8.94 -5.75
C SER A 143 -19.57 -8.19 -5.95
N GLN A 144 -19.62 -6.89 -6.19
CA GLN A 144 -18.43 -6.04 -6.28
C GLN A 144 -17.70 -5.92 -4.93
N ALA A 145 -18.44 -5.72 -3.84
CA ALA A 145 -17.88 -5.63 -2.50
C ALA A 145 -17.20 -6.95 -2.07
N ASP A 146 -17.86 -8.11 -2.29
CA ASP A 146 -17.28 -9.42 -1.98
C ASP A 146 -16.02 -9.70 -2.81
N PHE A 147 -16.02 -9.29 -4.07
CA PHE A 147 -14.84 -9.38 -4.93
C PHE A 147 -13.67 -8.54 -4.40
N LEU A 148 -13.92 -7.30 -3.98
CA LEU A 148 -12.89 -6.43 -3.40
C LEU A 148 -12.31 -7.00 -2.11
N LYS A 149 -13.14 -7.61 -1.24
CA LYS A 149 -12.66 -8.32 -0.04
C LYS A 149 -11.64 -9.42 -0.34
N ARG A 150 -11.67 -10.01 -1.54
CA ARG A 150 -10.70 -11.04 -1.94
C ARG A 150 -9.34 -10.48 -2.35
N HIS A 151 -9.15 -9.17 -2.34
CA HIS A 151 -7.89 -8.50 -2.68
C HIS A 151 -7.10 -8.00 -1.45
N LEU A 152 -7.50 -8.44 -0.24
CA LEU A 152 -6.86 -8.08 1.03
C LEU A 152 -5.82 -9.12 1.48
N ALA A 153 -5.09 -8.78 2.56
CA ALA A 153 -3.90 -9.48 3.04
C ALA A 153 -4.05 -11.02 3.14
N SER A 154 -5.17 -11.50 3.69
CA SER A 154 -5.51 -12.94 3.80
C SER A 154 -5.31 -13.70 2.48
N SER A 155 -5.79 -13.11 1.39
CA SER A 155 -5.75 -13.69 0.05
C SER A 155 -4.39 -13.52 -0.62
N ILE A 156 -3.75 -12.35 -0.44
CA ILE A 156 -2.41 -12.07 -0.96
C ILE A 156 -1.38 -13.03 -0.37
N VAL A 157 -1.40 -13.22 0.96
CA VAL A 157 -0.46 -14.12 1.66
C VAL A 157 -0.63 -15.57 1.22
N ARG A 158 -1.88 -16.02 0.97
CA ARG A 158 -2.15 -17.36 0.46
C ARG A 158 -1.70 -17.56 -0.99
N ASP A 159 -1.77 -16.54 -1.83
CA ASP A 159 -1.17 -16.58 -3.17
C ASP A 159 0.33 -16.81 -3.09
N PHE A 160 1.00 -16.08 -2.20
CA PHE A 160 2.43 -16.17 -2.05
C PHE A 160 2.83 -17.52 -1.43
N GLU A 161 2.17 -17.98 -0.38
CA GLU A 161 2.42 -19.33 0.15
C GLU A 161 2.22 -20.41 -0.90
N TYR A 162 1.16 -20.33 -1.71
CA TYR A 162 0.96 -21.26 -2.80
C TYR A 162 2.07 -21.18 -3.86
N LEU A 163 2.46 -19.97 -4.27
CA LEU A 163 3.58 -19.73 -5.19
C LEU A 163 4.88 -20.35 -4.66
N ARG A 164 5.18 -20.17 -3.38
CA ARG A 164 6.36 -20.76 -2.72
C ARG A 164 6.38 -22.27 -2.87
N LEU A 165 5.25 -22.92 -2.58
CA LEU A 165 5.10 -24.37 -2.62
C LEU A 165 5.22 -24.93 -4.04
N VAL A 166 4.49 -24.37 -5.00
CA VAL A 166 4.44 -24.92 -6.36
C VAL A 166 5.58 -24.44 -7.27
N GLY A 167 6.20 -23.31 -6.95
CA GLY A 167 7.16 -22.62 -7.82
C GLY A 167 8.58 -22.61 -7.35
N PHE A 168 8.75 -22.63 -6.03
CA PHE A 168 10.05 -22.58 -5.38
C PHE A 168 10.31 -23.85 -4.55
N GLY A 169 9.56 -24.92 -4.82
CA GLY A 169 9.72 -26.23 -4.19
C GLY A 169 9.49 -26.21 -2.68
N GLY A 170 8.73 -25.24 -2.17
CA GLY A 170 8.51 -25.07 -0.74
C GLY A 170 9.77 -24.67 0.05
N LYS A 171 10.82 -24.16 -0.62
CA LYS A 171 11.94 -23.52 0.08
C LYS A 171 11.40 -22.30 0.85
N PRO A 172 11.72 -22.12 2.14
CA PRO A 172 11.41 -20.90 2.86
C PRO A 172 12.10 -19.71 2.20
N TRP A 173 11.44 -18.56 2.19
CA TRP A 173 12.04 -17.31 1.72
C TRP A 173 12.31 -16.34 2.87
N VAL A 174 13.22 -15.41 2.64
CA VAL A 174 13.30 -14.17 3.40
C VAL A 174 12.23 -13.22 2.88
N THR A 175 11.54 -12.48 3.75
CA THR A 175 10.62 -11.41 3.30
C THR A 175 11.22 -10.03 3.53
N LEU A 176 10.96 -9.10 2.61
CA LEU A 176 11.23 -7.68 2.78
C LEU A 176 9.94 -6.91 2.50
N GLY A 177 9.34 -6.32 3.54
CA GLY A 177 8.09 -5.57 3.46
C GLY A 177 8.27 -4.08 3.64
N GLN A 178 7.68 -3.29 2.75
CA GLN A 178 7.61 -1.83 2.88
C GLN A 178 6.16 -1.42 3.14
N SER A 179 5.90 -0.53 4.11
CA SER A 179 4.53 -0.04 4.38
C SER A 179 3.53 -1.20 4.57
N TYR A 180 2.44 -1.24 3.78
CA TYR A 180 1.51 -2.38 3.74
C TYR A 180 2.18 -3.75 3.57
N GLY A 181 3.36 -3.83 2.95
CA GLY A 181 4.19 -5.04 2.91
C GLY A 181 4.60 -5.58 4.29
N GLY A 182 4.72 -4.72 5.30
CA GLY A 182 4.88 -5.14 6.68
C GLY A 182 3.59 -5.70 7.30
N PHE A 183 2.42 -5.21 6.90
CA PHE A 183 1.12 -5.80 7.27
C PHE A 183 1.01 -7.21 6.68
N LEU A 184 1.42 -7.37 5.42
CA LEU A 184 1.52 -8.67 4.76
C LEU A 184 2.52 -9.59 5.46
N THR A 185 3.65 -9.04 5.96
CA THR A 185 4.64 -9.80 6.74
C THR A 185 4.01 -10.37 8.01
N LEU A 186 3.33 -9.55 8.83
CA LEU A 186 2.68 -10.04 10.05
C LEU A 186 1.53 -11.02 9.76
N SER A 187 0.80 -10.82 8.67
CA SER A 187 -0.20 -11.79 8.20
C SER A 187 0.47 -13.12 7.82
N TYR A 188 1.63 -13.08 7.16
CA TYR A 188 2.39 -14.28 6.80
C TYR A 188 2.89 -15.02 8.04
N LEU A 189 3.45 -14.32 9.02
CA LEU A 189 3.90 -14.91 10.29
C LEU A 189 2.73 -15.47 11.12
N SER A 190 1.53 -14.92 10.97
CA SER A 190 0.31 -15.44 11.60
C SER A 190 -0.21 -16.71 10.92
N LEU A 191 -0.12 -16.81 9.59
CA LEU A 191 -0.76 -17.89 8.82
C LEU A 191 0.21 -19.01 8.44
N PHE A 192 1.41 -18.67 7.97
CA PHE A 192 2.40 -19.61 7.40
C PHE A 192 3.84 -19.28 7.83
N PRO A 193 4.15 -19.13 9.14
CA PRO A 193 5.50 -18.82 9.61
C PRO A 193 6.54 -19.88 9.19
N GLU A 194 6.12 -21.12 8.95
CA GLU A 194 6.99 -22.20 8.47
C GLU A 194 7.53 -21.95 7.04
N GLY A 195 6.88 -21.07 6.29
CA GLY A 195 7.31 -20.63 4.95
C GLY A 195 8.35 -19.51 4.96
N VAL A 196 8.70 -18.97 6.12
CA VAL A 196 9.55 -17.78 6.25
C VAL A 196 10.82 -18.10 7.04
N ALA A 197 11.98 -17.76 6.47
CA ALA A 197 13.27 -17.97 7.12
C ALA A 197 13.69 -16.78 8.00
N ALA A 198 13.41 -15.56 7.53
CA ALA A 198 13.62 -14.30 8.23
C ALA A 198 12.77 -13.20 7.57
N SER A 199 12.51 -12.11 8.29
CA SER A 199 11.70 -10.99 7.81
C SER A 199 12.35 -9.65 8.09
N PHE A 200 12.24 -8.76 7.11
CA PHE A 200 12.63 -7.36 7.19
C PHE A 200 11.41 -6.50 6.92
N THR A 201 11.17 -5.48 7.73
CA THR A 201 10.07 -4.53 7.52
C THR A 201 10.56 -3.09 7.64
N CYS A 202 9.98 -2.18 6.87
CA CYS A 202 10.37 -0.77 6.83
C CYS A 202 9.12 0.12 6.82
N GLY A 203 8.91 0.88 7.90
CA GLY A 203 7.77 1.81 8.03
C GLY A 203 6.41 1.15 7.84
N GLY A 204 6.19 -0.04 8.42
CA GLY A 204 5.09 -0.91 7.98
C GLY A 204 4.55 -1.91 9.00
N ILE A 205 4.81 -1.72 10.31
CA ILE A 205 4.20 -2.60 11.32
C ILE A 205 2.78 -2.10 11.63
N PRO A 206 1.72 -2.90 11.43
CA PRO A 206 0.36 -2.52 11.82
C PRO A 206 0.19 -2.47 13.33
N HIS A 207 -0.79 -1.68 13.81
CA HIS A 207 -1.30 -1.88 15.16
C HIS A 207 -2.08 -3.20 15.23
N VAL A 208 -1.82 -4.04 16.25
CA VAL A 208 -2.53 -5.30 16.47
C VAL A 208 -2.96 -5.36 17.95
N PRO A 209 -4.28 -5.32 18.28
CA PRO A 209 -5.44 -5.41 17.37
C PRO A 209 -5.60 -4.20 16.45
N ALA A 210 -6.04 -4.44 15.22
CA ALA A 210 -6.16 -3.41 14.21
C ALA A 210 -7.43 -2.55 14.42
N SER A 211 -7.28 -1.23 14.24
CA SER A 211 -8.37 -0.26 14.36
C SER A 211 -8.09 0.96 13.48
N ALA A 212 -8.93 1.19 12.47
CA ALA A 212 -8.78 2.34 11.59
C ALA A 212 -8.93 3.67 12.35
N SER A 213 -9.90 3.75 13.28
CA SER A 213 -10.14 4.97 14.07
C SER A 213 -8.96 5.31 14.97
N GLU A 214 -8.32 4.32 15.60
CA GLU A 214 -7.14 4.54 16.42
C GLU A 214 -5.94 5.01 15.58
N VAL A 215 -5.75 4.41 14.40
CA VAL A 215 -4.69 4.83 13.47
C VAL A 215 -4.90 6.29 13.06
N TYR A 216 -6.13 6.71 12.74
CA TYR A 216 -6.40 8.10 12.38
C TYR A 216 -6.26 9.07 13.57
N ALA A 217 -6.69 8.68 14.76
CA ALA A 217 -6.47 9.48 15.97
C ALA A 217 -4.99 9.78 16.23
N HIS A 218 -4.08 8.88 15.84
CA HIS A 218 -2.63 9.04 15.95
C HIS A 218 -1.99 9.75 14.74
N THR A 219 -2.52 9.59 13.54
CA THR A 219 -1.91 10.14 12.30
C THR A 219 -2.37 11.56 11.98
N PHE A 220 -3.60 11.98 12.31
CA PHE A 220 -4.03 13.37 12.11
C PHE A 220 -3.17 14.41 12.86
N PRO A 221 -2.79 14.18 14.14
CA PRO A 221 -1.83 15.06 14.82
C PRO A 221 -0.48 15.15 14.09
N ARG A 222 -0.02 14.05 13.48
CA ARG A 222 1.22 14.03 12.68
C ARG A 222 1.06 14.81 11.37
N MET A 223 -0.08 14.70 10.70
CA MET A 223 -0.41 15.50 9.50
C MET A 223 -0.41 17.01 9.81
N ALA A 224 -0.99 17.40 10.95
CA ALA A 224 -0.97 18.79 11.41
C ALA A 224 0.47 19.26 11.72
N ALA A 225 1.26 18.44 12.42
CA ALA A 225 2.66 18.75 12.70
C ALA A 225 3.51 18.88 11.43
N LYS A 226 3.36 17.99 10.45
CA LYS A 226 4.06 18.05 9.16
C LYS A 226 3.62 19.28 8.35
N THR A 227 2.34 19.64 8.39
CA THR A 227 1.87 20.88 7.76
C THR A 227 2.50 22.12 8.41
N GLN A 228 2.60 22.15 9.74
CA GLN A 228 3.27 23.25 10.44
C GLN A 228 4.75 23.33 10.09
N GLN A 229 5.46 22.20 10.02
CA GLN A 229 6.86 22.16 9.60
C GLN A 229 7.06 22.67 8.18
N TYR A 230 6.15 22.35 7.26
CA TYR A 230 6.15 22.89 5.90
C TYR A 230 6.04 24.42 5.91
N TYR A 231 5.09 24.97 6.67
CA TYR A 231 4.90 26.43 6.77
C TYR A 231 6.00 27.15 7.52
N ASP A 232 6.59 26.55 8.56
CA ASP A 232 7.74 27.12 9.26
C ASP A 232 8.95 27.24 8.31
N ARG A 233 9.10 26.26 7.40
CA ARG A 233 10.16 26.24 6.39
C ARG A 233 9.89 27.21 5.24
N TYR A 234 8.63 27.38 4.85
CA TYR A 234 8.20 28.27 3.77
C TYR A 234 7.07 29.21 4.24
N PRO A 235 7.37 30.26 5.03
CA PRO A 235 6.34 31.12 5.64
C PRO A 235 5.45 31.82 4.61
N ALA A 236 5.98 32.13 3.42
CA ALA A 236 5.20 32.74 2.34
C ALA A 236 4.11 31.82 1.81
N ASP A 237 4.27 30.49 1.92
CA ASP A 237 3.30 29.52 1.41
C ASP A 237 2.01 29.51 2.24
N VAL A 238 2.03 30.02 3.49
CA VAL A 238 0.81 30.21 4.30
C VAL A 238 -0.21 31.07 3.55
N GLU A 239 0.22 32.26 3.11
CA GLU A 239 -0.65 33.21 2.41
C GLU A 239 -0.98 32.72 0.99
N ARG A 240 -0.03 32.06 0.32
CA ARG A 240 -0.23 31.55 -1.05
C ARG A 240 -1.22 30.39 -1.10
N VAL A 241 -1.10 29.42 -0.19
CA VAL A 241 -2.04 28.30 -0.10
C VAL A 241 -3.42 28.80 0.31
N ALA A 242 -3.49 29.78 1.24
CA ALA A 242 -4.76 30.42 1.60
C ALA A 242 -5.46 31.06 0.40
N ALA A 243 -4.74 31.88 -0.37
CA ALA A 243 -5.26 32.51 -1.57
C ALA A 243 -5.65 31.49 -2.65
N LEU A 244 -4.90 30.38 -2.76
CA LEU A 244 -5.20 29.31 -3.71
C LEU A 244 -6.51 28.61 -3.33
N ALA A 245 -6.70 28.28 -2.05
CA ALA A 245 -7.94 27.68 -1.57
C ALA A 245 -9.15 28.59 -1.85
N ASP A 246 -9.03 29.91 -1.62
CA ASP A 246 -10.09 30.88 -1.94
C ASP A 246 -10.36 30.94 -3.45
N ALA A 247 -9.31 30.88 -4.28
CA ALA A 247 -9.44 30.86 -5.73
C ALA A 247 -10.11 29.58 -6.25
N LEU A 248 -9.82 28.41 -5.66
CA LEU A 248 -10.46 27.15 -6.02
C LEU A 248 -11.97 27.19 -5.76
N GLU A 249 -12.40 27.74 -4.63
CA GLU A 249 -13.84 27.90 -4.32
C GLU A 249 -14.55 28.89 -5.25
N ALA A 250 -13.89 30.01 -5.56
CA ALA A 250 -14.47 31.05 -6.41
C ALA A 250 -14.54 30.65 -7.89
N GLN A 251 -13.47 30.03 -8.42
CA GLN A 251 -13.31 29.75 -9.85
C GLN A 251 -13.80 28.35 -10.22
N LYS A 252 -13.80 27.40 -9.27
CA LYS A 252 -14.17 25.99 -9.47
C LYS A 252 -13.49 25.36 -10.69
N PRO A 253 -12.14 25.45 -10.79
CA PRO A 253 -11.42 24.92 -11.93
C PRO A 253 -11.53 23.39 -11.99
N VAL A 254 -11.31 22.86 -13.19
CA VAL A 254 -11.27 21.42 -13.45
C VAL A 254 -9.85 20.98 -13.77
N LEU A 255 -9.52 19.76 -13.40
CA LEU A 255 -8.27 19.09 -13.75
C LEU A 255 -8.31 18.62 -15.22
N PRO A 256 -7.16 18.18 -15.79
CA PRO A 256 -7.07 17.72 -17.17
C PRO A 256 -8.03 16.60 -17.56
N ASP A 257 -8.51 15.80 -16.60
CA ASP A 257 -9.50 14.75 -16.84
C ASP A 257 -10.97 15.20 -16.64
N GLY A 258 -11.18 16.50 -16.43
CA GLY A 258 -12.49 17.12 -16.23
C GLY A 258 -13.06 16.98 -14.81
N SER A 259 -12.35 16.33 -13.90
CA SER A 259 -12.74 16.26 -12.48
C SER A 259 -12.46 17.57 -11.75
N PRO A 260 -13.20 17.91 -10.68
CA PRO A 260 -13.02 19.17 -9.98
C PRO A 260 -11.68 19.21 -9.21
N MET A 261 -11.07 20.40 -9.17
CA MET A 261 -9.99 20.73 -8.23
C MET A 261 -10.59 21.50 -7.05
N THR A 262 -10.94 20.78 -5.98
CA THR A 262 -11.54 21.33 -4.76
C THR A 262 -10.50 21.65 -3.69
N VAL A 263 -10.89 22.37 -2.64
CA VAL A 263 -10.02 22.57 -1.46
C VAL A 263 -9.69 21.25 -0.77
N GLU A 264 -10.63 20.31 -0.68
CA GLU A 264 -10.37 18.97 -0.12
C GLU A 264 -9.28 18.22 -0.92
N ARG A 265 -9.32 18.36 -2.25
CA ARG A 265 -8.29 17.78 -3.13
C ARG A 265 -6.95 18.50 -3.04
N LEU A 266 -6.94 19.79 -2.73
CA LEU A 266 -5.73 20.53 -2.36
C LEU A 266 -5.17 20.01 -1.03
N GLN A 267 -6.01 19.82 0.00
CA GLN A 267 -5.58 19.25 1.29
C GLN A 267 -4.94 17.86 1.10
N LEU A 268 -5.47 17.04 0.20
CA LEU A 268 -4.93 15.71 -0.11
C LEU A 268 -3.48 15.74 -0.63
N MET A 269 -3.00 16.86 -1.19
CA MET A 269 -1.62 16.97 -1.66
C MET A 269 -0.58 16.85 -0.54
N GLY A 270 -1.00 17.01 0.73
CA GLY A 270 -0.16 16.72 1.89
C GLY A 270 0.18 15.26 2.06
N SER A 271 -0.43 14.34 1.31
CA SER A 271 -0.05 12.93 1.29
C SER A 271 1.43 12.72 0.93
N ASP A 272 2.11 13.71 0.34
CA ASP A 272 3.54 13.67 0.03
C ASP A 272 4.45 13.95 1.24
N PHE A 273 3.95 14.57 2.32
CA PHE A 273 4.76 15.09 3.44
C PHE A 273 5.46 14.02 4.29
N GLY A 274 5.08 12.75 4.15
CA GLY A 274 5.75 11.62 4.82
C GLY A 274 6.85 10.98 3.98
N MET A 275 7.32 11.63 2.91
CA MET A 275 8.44 11.19 2.06
C MET A 275 9.47 12.32 1.91
N LYS A 276 10.66 12.04 1.33
CA LYS A 276 11.70 13.04 1.07
C LYS A 276 12.15 13.06 -0.39
N PRO A 277 12.47 14.23 -0.99
CA PRO A 277 12.20 15.58 -0.48
C PRO A 277 10.73 16.00 -0.77
N SER A 278 9.91 16.23 0.26
CA SER A 278 8.47 16.53 0.09
C SER A 278 8.13 18.02 0.13
N PHE A 279 8.53 18.71 1.20
CA PHE A 279 8.23 20.13 1.39
C PHE A 279 8.74 21.02 0.26
N GLU A 280 9.94 20.75 -0.25
CA GLU A 280 10.52 21.45 -1.40
C GLU A 280 9.64 21.26 -2.63
N ARG A 281 9.18 20.04 -2.87
CA ARG A 281 8.36 19.71 -4.03
C ARG A 281 7.00 20.40 -3.94
N MET A 282 6.38 20.44 -2.75
CA MET A 282 5.14 21.19 -2.53
C MET A 282 5.34 22.69 -2.77
N HIS A 283 6.40 23.27 -2.20
CA HIS A 283 6.75 24.67 -2.41
C HIS A 283 6.85 25.02 -3.90
N TRP A 284 7.56 24.20 -4.69
CA TRP A 284 7.66 24.42 -6.13
C TRP A 284 6.35 24.23 -6.90
N ILE A 285 5.40 23.45 -6.39
CA ILE A 285 4.05 23.38 -6.97
C ILE A 285 3.28 24.67 -6.68
N ILE A 286 3.34 25.17 -5.45
CA ILE A 286 2.66 26.39 -5.01
C ILE A 286 3.26 27.65 -5.66
N ASP A 287 4.55 27.64 -5.98
CA ASP A 287 5.22 28.72 -6.73
C ASP A 287 4.51 29.02 -8.05
N HIS A 288 4.06 27.98 -8.76
CA HIS A 288 3.32 28.08 -10.03
C HIS A 288 1.79 28.15 -9.88
N ALA A 289 1.23 28.42 -8.69
CA ALA A 289 -0.21 28.37 -8.45
C ALA A 289 -1.03 29.34 -9.33
N PHE A 290 -0.47 30.50 -9.70
CA PHE A 290 -1.21 31.59 -10.34
C PHE A 290 -0.61 32.02 -11.69
N VAL A 291 -1.47 32.47 -12.61
CA VAL A 291 -1.09 32.88 -13.99
C VAL A 291 -0.42 34.26 -14.03
N THR A 292 -0.87 35.19 -13.19
CA THR A 292 -0.48 36.61 -13.27
C THR A 292 0.59 36.97 -12.24
N GLY A 293 1.37 38.00 -12.58
CA GLY A 293 2.53 38.43 -11.79
C GLY A 293 3.77 37.57 -12.05
N ASP A 294 4.85 37.89 -11.37
CA ASP A 294 6.03 37.01 -11.19
C ASP A 294 5.78 35.94 -10.11
N GLY A 295 4.50 35.59 -9.90
CA GLY A 295 4.03 34.80 -8.77
C GLY A 295 3.51 35.65 -7.60
N THR A 296 3.61 36.98 -7.60
CA THR A 296 3.00 37.81 -6.54
C THR A 296 1.48 37.63 -6.45
N LEU A 297 0.97 37.49 -5.22
CA LEU A 297 -0.47 37.41 -4.96
C LEU A 297 -1.15 38.73 -5.33
N SER A 298 -2.10 38.67 -6.26
CA SER A 298 -2.94 39.82 -6.64
C SER A 298 -4.41 39.46 -6.56
N CYS A 299 -5.27 40.44 -6.27
CA CYS A 299 -6.71 40.21 -6.21
C CYS A 299 -7.22 39.70 -7.57
N GLY A 300 -7.91 38.56 -7.56
CA GLY A 300 -8.50 37.95 -8.78
C GLY A 300 -7.52 37.15 -9.64
N SER A 301 -6.34 36.79 -9.14
CA SER A 301 -5.41 35.90 -9.87
C SER A 301 -6.06 34.55 -10.21
N SER A 302 -6.05 34.18 -11.50
CA SER A 302 -6.52 32.88 -11.97
C SER A 302 -5.54 31.77 -11.60
N VAL A 303 -6.08 30.60 -11.26
CA VAL A 303 -5.29 29.38 -11.04
C VAL A 303 -4.63 28.96 -12.36
N SER A 304 -3.35 28.56 -12.32
CA SER A 304 -2.61 28.22 -13.54
C SER A 304 -2.84 26.78 -14.01
N ASP A 305 -2.80 26.55 -15.32
CA ASP A 305 -2.82 25.21 -15.90
C ASP A 305 -1.63 24.36 -15.44
N SER A 306 -0.49 24.99 -15.13
CA SER A 306 0.69 24.28 -14.61
C SER A 306 0.40 23.68 -13.23
N PHE A 307 -0.25 24.45 -12.35
CA PHE A 307 -0.69 23.96 -11.06
C PHE A 307 -1.72 22.84 -11.22
N LEU A 308 -2.73 23.03 -12.07
CA LEU A 308 -3.78 22.03 -12.30
C LEU A 308 -3.21 20.70 -12.83
N MET A 309 -2.24 20.75 -13.75
CA MET A 309 -1.56 19.54 -14.23
C MET A 309 -0.78 18.85 -13.12
N ARG A 310 -0.02 19.59 -12.31
CA ARG A 310 0.75 19.01 -11.19
C ARG A 310 -0.14 18.44 -10.09
N ALA A 311 -1.25 19.12 -9.77
CA ALA A 311 -2.25 18.63 -8.83
C ALA A 311 -2.92 17.35 -9.35
N PHE A 312 -3.20 17.27 -10.65
CA PHE A 312 -3.70 16.05 -11.29
C PHE A 312 -2.69 14.90 -11.18
N GLU A 313 -1.43 15.11 -11.57
CA GLU A 313 -0.38 14.09 -11.49
C GLU A 313 -0.20 13.53 -10.08
N ARG A 314 -0.35 14.37 -9.04
CA ARG A 314 -0.20 13.98 -7.63
C ARG A 314 -1.41 13.27 -7.05
N THR A 315 -2.61 13.58 -7.52
CA THR A 315 -3.86 13.09 -6.89
C THR A 315 -4.61 12.07 -7.74
N ASN A 316 -4.25 11.88 -9.00
CA ASN A 316 -4.83 10.83 -9.85
C ASN A 316 -4.31 9.45 -9.43
N THR A 317 -5.22 8.49 -9.33
CA THR A 317 -4.89 7.08 -9.00
C THR A 317 -5.36 6.10 -10.06
N ARG A 318 -5.51 6.55 -11.31
CA ARG A 318 -6.01 5.71 -12.41
C ARG A 318 -5.17 4.46 -12.69
N THR A 319 -3.86 4.51 -12.41
CA THR A 319 -2.95 3.36 -12.54
C THR A 319 -2.92 2.46 -11.29
N ASN A 320 -3.45 2.93 -10.17
CA ASN A 320 -3.53 2.21 -8.90
C ASN A 320 -4.80 2.59 -8.11
N PRO A 321 -6.00 2.26 -8.61
CA PRO A 321 -7.25 2.65 -7.94
C PRO A 321 -7.51 1.84 -6.67
N LEU A 322 -6.88 0.66 -6.54
CA LEU A 322 -6.99 -0.17 -5.35
C LEU A 322 -6.33 0.46 -4.12
N TYR A 323 -5.37 1.36 -4.30
CA TYR A 323 -4.76 2.08 -3.17
C TYR A 323 -5.79 2.77 -2.30
N TRP A 324 -6.60 3.68 -2.87
CA TRP A 324 -7.68 4.30 -2.10
C TRP A 324 -8.76 3.29 -1.78
N THR A 325 -9.21 2.49 -2.75
CA THR A 325 -10.32 1.54 -2.54
C THR A 325 -10.12 0.58 -1.37
N LEU A 326 -8.89 0.17 -1.08
CA LEU A 326 -8.58 -0.81 -0.03
C LEU A 326 -8.01 -0.20 1.25
N GLN A 327 -7.73 1.11 1.27
CA GLN A 327 -6.88 1.75 2.28
C GLN A 327 -7.35 1.45 3.71
N GLU A 328 -8.61 1.71 4.06
CA GLU A 328 -9.07 1.49 5.44
C GLU A 328 -9.37 0.02 5.74
N PHE A 329 -9.60 -0.80 4.71
CA PHE A 329 -9.89 -2.22 4.87
C PHE A 329 -8.65 -3.03 5.24
N ILE A 330 -7.44 -2.46 5.17
CA ILE A 330 -6.22 -3.11 5.69
C ILE A 330 -6.22 -3.24 7.21
N TYR A 331 -7.09 -2.49 7.90
CA TYR A 331 -7.27 -2.54 9.35
C TYR A 331 -8.39 -3.50 9.78
N ALA A 332 -9.06 -4.17 8.83
CA ALA A 332 -10.09 -5.15 9.13
C ALA A 332 -9.48 -6.52 9.45
N ASP A 333 -9.81 -7.08 10.62
CA ASP A 333 -9.33 -8.39 11.06
C ASP A 333 -10.45 -9.20 11.72
N GLY A 334 -11.00 -10.18 10.98
CA GLY A 334 -12.11 -11.01 11.46
C GLY A 334 -13.42 -10.22 11.60
N ASP A 335 -14.17 -10.50 12.66
CA ASP A 335 -15.40 -9.76 12.96
C ASP A 335 -15.07 -8.46 13.70
N THR A 336 -15.50 -7.33 13.15
CA THR A 336 -15.21 -5.98 13.65
C THR A 336 -16.47 -5.12 13.67
N MET A 337 -16.40 -3.96 14.32
CA MET A 337 -17.37 -2.91 14.05
C MET A 337 -17.21 -2.41 12.61
N PRO A 338 -18.25 -1.80 12.02
CA PRO A 338 -18.13 -1.12 10.73
C PRO A 338 -16.98 -0.11 10.78
N ILE A 339 -16.21 -0.03 9.69
CA ILE A 339 -15.10 0.92 9.59
C ILE A 339 -15.62 2.35 9.45
N GLY A 340 -16.74 2.54 8.75
CA GLY A 340 -17.53 3.78 8.82
C GLY A 340 -16.81 5.05 8.36
N TRP A 341 -15.86 4.96 7.42
CA TRP A 341 -15.04 6.11 6.96
C TRP A 341 -14.26 6.77 8.10
N ALA A 342 -13.42 5.99 8.77
CA ALA A 342 -12.73 6.40 9.99
C ALA A 342 -11.90 7.69 9.81
N ALA A 343 -11.27 7.90 8.66
CA ALA A 343 -10.55 9.14 8.37
C ALA A 343 -11.47 10.35 8.32
N ALA A 344 -12.65 10.20 7.70
CA ALA A 344 -13.63 11.27 7.55
C ALA A 344 -14.24 11.64 8.89
N GLU A 345 -14.54 10.63 9.72
CA GLU A 345 -15.02 10.83 11.09
C GLU A 345 -13.97 11.55 11.95
N GLU A 346 -12.71 11.12 11.92
CA GLU A 346 -11.63 11.78 12.66
C GLU A 346 -11.42 13.23 12.19
N LYS A 347 -11.43 13.48 10.86
CA LYS A 347 -11.34 14.83 10.29
C LYS A 347 -12.48 15.73 10.77
N ALA A 348 -13.70 15.21 10.85
CA ALA A 348 -14.89 15.98 11.25
C ALA A 348 -14.79 16.52 12.69
N HIS A 349 -14.00 15.87 13.56
CA HIS A 349 -13.76 16.32 14.94
C HIS A 349 -12.64 17.36 15.05
N ARG A 350 -11.99 17.75 13.94
CA ARG A 350 -10.80 18.61 13.91
C ARG A 350 -11.04 19.85 13.07
N ALA A 351 -11.52 20.91 13.72
CA ALA A 351 -11.86 22.18 13.07
C ALA A 351 -10.69 22.82 12.31
N GLU A 352 -9.44 22.54 12.71
CA GLU A 352 -8.24 22.99 12.02
C GLU A 352 -8.08 22.40 10.60
N PHE A 353 -8.74 21.28 10.28
CA PHE A 353 -8.76 20.67 8.94
C PHE A 353 -9.99 21.07 8.11
N ASP A 354 -10.83 21.99 8.59
CA ASP A 354 -11.93 22.54 7.80
C ASP A 354 -11.39 23.25 6.55
N THR A 355 -12.09 23.13 5.42
CA THR A 355 -11.66 23.73 4.14
C THR A 355 -11.69 25.26 4.17
N LEU A 356 -12.43 25.85 5.11
CA LEU A 356 -12.49 27.29 5.37
C LEU A 356 -11.43 27.75 6.39
N ALA A 357 -10.78 26.83 7.10
CA ALA A 357 -9.75 27.18 8.09
C ALA A 357 -8.50 27.74 7.42
N ARG A 358 -7.86 28.71 8.10
CA ARG A 358 -6.58 29.32 7.69
C ARG A 358 -5.64 29.41 8.90
N PRO A 359 -4.34 29.07 8.78
CA PRO A 359 -3.69 28.44 7.62
C PRO A 359 -4.34 27.10 7.25
N LEU A 360 -4.36 26.75 5.96
CA LEU A 360 -5.02 25.53 5.49
C LEU A 360 -4.20 24.32 5.93
N MET A 361 -4.79 23.40 6.70
CA MET A 361 -4.11 22.16 7.05
C MET A 361 -4.20 21.14 5.91
N PHE A 362 -3.09 20.46 5.61
CA PHE A 362 -3.07 19.39 4.62
C PHE A 362 -3.31 18.03 5.27
N THR A 363 -4.09 17.19 4.62
CA THR A 363 -4.28 15.80 5.03
C THR A 363 -3.17 14.92 4.46
N GLY A 364 -2.83 13.84 5.16
CA GLY A 364 -1.91 12.81 4.69
C GLY A 364 -2.61 11.73 3.87
N GLU A 365 -2.16 10.48 4.02
CA GLU A 365 -2.83 9.29 3.48
C GLU A 365 -4.11 8.98 4.26
N ALA A 366 -5.23 9.57 3.85
CA ALA A 366 -6.54 9.35 4.45
C ALA A 366 -7.60 9.23 3.34
N MET A 367 -8.45 8.21 3.41
CA MET A 367 -9.49 7.97 2.41
C MET A 367 -10.79 8.68 2.79
N PHE A 368 -11.39 9.42 1.85
CA PHE A 368 -12.63 10.16 2.11
C PHE A 368 -13.77 9.78 1.14
N PRO A 369 -15.05 9.86 1.56
CA PRO A 369 -16.20 9.58 0.70
C PRO A 369 -16.21 10.39 -0.59
N TRP A 370 -15.85 11.68 -0.52
CA TRP A 370 -15.86 12.60 -1.66
C TRP A 370 -14.97 12.13 -2.81
N MET A 371 -13.91 11.35 -2.52
CA MET A 371 -13.03 10.80 -3.55
C MET A 371 -13.80 9.91 -4.53
N PHE A 372 -14.69 9.06 -4.02
CA PHE A 372 -15.52 8.16 -4.82
C PHE A 372 -16.68 8.87 -5.52
N GLU A 373 -16.96 10.11 -5.16
CA GLU A 373 -17.97 10.96 -5.80
C GLU A 373 -17.38 11.89 -6.86
N GLN A 374 -16.12 12.30 -6.69
CA GLN A 374 -15.48 13.33 -7.51
C GLN A 374 -14.46 12.75 -8.50
N MET A 375 -13.69 11.72 -8.10
CA MET A 375 -12.58 11.18 -8.91
C MET A 375 -13.09 10.12 -9.91
N PRO A 376 -12.94 10.32 -11.23
CA PRO A 376 -13.53 9.44 -12.24
C PRO A 376 -13.07 7.98 -12.15
N GLU A 377 -11.82 7.74 -11.75
CA GLU A 377 -11.26 6.39 -11.57
C GLU A 377 -11.83 5.64 -10.37
N LEU A 378 -12.35 6.34 -9.36
CA LEU A 378 -12.91 5.74 -8.15
C LEU A 378 -14.45 5.63 -8.18
N LYS A 379 -15.14 6.46 -8.98
CA LYS A 379 -16.61 6.41 -9.14
C LYS A 379 -17.19 5.01 -9.35
N PRO A 380 -16.62 4.12 -10.18
CA PRO A 380 -17.16 2.78 -10.38
C PRO A 380 -17.17 1.91 -9.12
N PHE A 381 -16.33 2.23 -8.13
CA PHE A 381 -16.23 1.50 -6.87
C PHE A 381 -17.25 1.97 -5.83
N LYS A 382 -17.85 3.16 -5.99
CA LYS A 382 -18.74 3.78 -4.99
C LYS A 382 -19.84 2.83 -4.45
N PRO A 383 -20.63 2.14 -5.29
CA PRO A 383 -21.69 1.26 -4.77
C PRO A 383 -21.17 0.13 -3.88
N ALA A 384 -19.97 -0.39 -4.18
CA ALA A 384 -19.33 -1.40 -3.36
C ALA A 384 -18.78 -0.81 -2.05
N MET A 385 -18.19 0.39 -2.11
CA MET A 385 -17.68 1.10 -0.93
C MET A 385 -18.79 1.41 0.07
N ASP A 386 -19.96 1.84 -0.40
CA ASP A 386 -21.12 2.12 0.45
C ASP A 386 -21.54 0.88 1.27
N LEU A 387 -21.36 -0.34 0.74
CA LEU A 387 -21.59 -1.58 1.49
C LEU A 387 -20.40 -1.98 2.38
N LEU A 388 -19.18 -1.88 1.86
CA LEU A 388 -17.98 -2.29 2.60
C LEU A 388 -17.76 -1.47 3.87
N MET A 389 -18.20 -0.22 3.88
CA MET A 389 -18.10 0.66 5.05
C MET A 389 -19.02 0.26 6.20
N GLU A 390 -20.09 -0.47 5.90
CA GLU A 390 -21.06 -1.01 6.85
C GLU A 390 -20.80 -2.49 7.20
N ASP A 391 -19.90 -3.15 6.47
CA ASP A 391 -19.60 -4.57 6.65
C ASP A 391 -18.81 -4.81 7.95
N THR A 392 -19.20 -5.87 8.66
CA THR A 392 -18.62 -6.24 9.96
C THR A 392 -17.85 -7.56 9.96
N SER A 393 -17.90 -8.32 8.86
CA SER A 393 -17.25 -9.64 8.79
C SER A 393 -16.21 -9.69 7.69
N TRP A 394 -14.97 -9.97 8.11
CA TRP A 394 -13.77 -9.98 7.27
C TRP A 394 -12.98 -11.28 7.46
N ASP A 395 -12.02 -11.54 6.58
CA ASP A 395 -11.12 -12.66 6.80
C ASP A 395 -10.24 -12.36 8.02
N LYS A 396 -10.02 -13.35 8.88
CA LYS A 396 -9.05 -13.23 9.97
C LYS A 396 -7.63 -13.29 9.42
N ILE A 397 -6.81 -12.29 9.76
CA ILE A 397 -5.45 -12.09 9.23
C ILE A 397 -4.37 -12.17 10.30
N TYR A 398 -4.65 -11.79 11.55
CA TYR A 398 -3.69 -11.87 12.64
C TYR A 398 -4.04 -12.97 13.65
N ASP A 399 -3.01 -13.69 14.08
CA ASP A 399 -3.10 -14.63 15.21
C ASP A 399 -2.18 -14.12 16.33
N PRO A 400 -2.72 -13.42 17.35
CA PRO A 400 -1.92 -12.87 18.43
C PRO A 400 -1.09 -13.90 19.19
N GLN A 401 -1.57 -15.15 19.30
CA GLN A 401 -0.83 -16.21 19.99
C GLN A 401 0.36 -16.68 19.15
N ARG A 402 0.18 -16.87 17.84
CA ARG A 402 1.30 -17.22 16.95
C ARG A 402 2.31 -16.10 16.82
N LEU A 403 1.85 -14.84 16.77
CA LEU A 403 2.74 -13.67 16.76
C LEU A 403 3.56 -13.57 18.06
N ALA A 404 2.94 -13.77 19.23
CA ALA A 404 3.65 -13.78 20.51
C ALA A 404 4.69 -14.90 20.61
N CYS A 405 4.38 -16.07 20.05
CA CYS A 405 5.28 -17.23 20.00
C CYS A 405 6.15 -17.27 18.74
N ASN A 406 6.26 -16.18 17.98
CA ASN A 406 7.01 -16.17 16.73
C ASN A 406 8.50 -16.43 16.98
N GLU A 407 9.04 -17.41 16.25
CA GLU A 407 10.47 -17.75 16.26
C GLU A 407 11.21 -17.24 15.02
N VAL A 408 10.50 -16.77 13.98
CA VAL A 408 11.11 -16.24 12.77
C VAL A 408 11.75 -14.88 13.08
N PRO A 409 13.05 -14.66 12.81
CA PRO A 409 13.67 -13.36 13.05
C PRO A 409 12.98 -12.25 12.28
N LEU A 410 12.55 -11.20 12.97
CA LEU A 410 11.94 -10.01 12.39
C LEU A 410 12.76 -8.77 12.73
N GLN A 411 13.39 -8.16 11.72
CA GLN A 411 14.07 -6.87 11.83
C GLN A 411 13.17 -5.77 11.26
N ALA A 412 12.85 -4.76 12.05
CA ALA A 412 11.91 -3.70 11.70
C ALA A 412 12.56 -2.31 11.79
N ALA A 413 12.69 -1.61 10.67
CA ALA A 413 12.98 -0.18 10.66
C ALA A 413 11.69 0.59 11.00
N VAL A 414 11.70 1.28 12.14
CA VAL A 414 10.61 2.14 12.62
C VAL A 414 11.05 3.59 12.47
N TYR A 415 10.46 4.28 11.50
CA TYR A 415 10.74 5.70 11.30
C TYR A 415 9.95 6.50 12.35
N PHE A 416 10.68 7.23 13.21
CA PHE A 416 10.10 7.88 14.37
C PHE A 416 9.08 8.96 13.97
N ASP A 417 9.42 9.74 12.95
CA ASP A 417 8.65 10.87 12.43
C ASP A 417 7.75 10.51 11.23
N ASP A 418 7.55 9.21 10.97
CA ASP A 418 6.64 8.73 9.91
C ASP A 418 5.26 9.36 10.07
N MET A 419 4.72 9.91 8.98
CA MET A 419 3.41 10.55 9.00
C MET A 419 2.26 9.55 8.88
N TYR A 420 2.49 8.41 8.22
CA TYR A 420 1.44 7.46 7.84
C TYR A 420 1.32 6.31 8.84
N VAL A 421 2.44 5.87 9.42
CA VAL A 421 2.47 4.73 10.36
C VAL A 421 3.07 5.17 11.68
N ASP A 422 2.22 5.41 12.68
CA ASP A 422 2.64 5.92 13.99
C ASP A 422 3.67 5.01 14.67
N SER A 423 4.83 5.57 15.03
CA SER A 423 5.93 4.82 15.65
C SER A 423 5.58 4.23 17.02
N GLY A 424 4.67 4.86 17.77
CA GLY A 424 4.17 4.32 19.03
C GLY A 424 3.36 3.05 18.82
N LEU A 425 2.42 3.06 17.88
CA LEU A 425 1.63 1.88 17.50
C LEU A 425 2.51 0.75 16.95
N GLN A 426 3.54 1.07 16.15
CA GLN A 426 4.50 0.09 15.65
C GLN A 426 5.25 -0.60 16.79
N LEU A 427 5.80 0.19 17.72
CA LEU A 427 6.57 -0.32 18.86
C LEU A 427 5.70 -1.11 19.84
N ASP A 428 4.46 -0.69 20.02
CA ASP A 428 3.48 -1.41 20.83
C ASP A 428 3.21 -2.81 20.26
N THR A 429 2.93 -2.94 18.97
CA THR A 429 2.80 -4.25 18.32
C THR A 429 4.09 -5.08 18.44
N LEU A 430 5.25 -4.52 18.10
CA LEU A 430 6.53 -5.24 18.15
C LEU A 430 6.84 -5.76 19.56
N SER A 431 6.46 -5.04 20.61
CA SER A 431 6.63 -5.49 22.00
C SER A 431 5.92 -6.81 22.33
N ARG A 432 4.92 -7.20 21.50
CA ARG A 432 4.14 -8.42 21.63
C ARG A 432 4.44 -9.46 20.55
N VAL A 433 5.36 -9.19 19.62
CA VAL A 433 5.78 -10.14 18.58
C VAL A 433 7.10 -10.79 18.99
N GLY A 434 7.10 -12.13 19.08
CA GLY A 434 8.28 -12.92 19.39
C GLY A 434 9.38 -12.73 18.34
N ASN A 435 10.64 -12.82 18.78
CA ASN A 435 11.84 -12.69 17.94
C ASN A 435 11.85 -11.45 17.01
N SER A 436 11.27 -10.34 17.48
CA SER A 436 11.22 -9.07 16.76
C SER A 436 12.18 -8.03 17.34
N HIS A 437 12.73 -7.20 16.46
CA HIS A 437 13.73 -6.19 16.78
C HIS A 437 13.42 -4.89 16.05
N ALA A 438 13.32 -3.81 16.80
CA ALA A 438 13.06 -2.47 16.26
C ALA A 438 14.37 -1.67 16.16
N TRP A 439 14.67 -1.17 14.97
CA TRP A 439 15.59 -0.07 14.77
C TRP A 439 14.78 1.21 14.61
N VAL A 440 14.73 2.02 15.68
CA VAL A 440 14.03 3.31 15.67
C VAL A 440 14.98 4.39 15.19
N THR A 441 14.59 5.14 14.16
CA THR A 441 15.40 6.22 13.60
C THR A 441 14.53 7.37 13.09
N ASN A 442 15.03 8.60 13.18
CA ASN A 442 14.42 9.80 12.58
C ASN A 442 15.23 10.33 11.39
N GLU A 443 16.23 9.57 10.92
CA GLU A 443 17.03 9.94 9.75
C GLU A 443 16.19 9.91 8.46
N PHE A 444 15.30 8.92 8.37
CA PHE A 444 14.48 8.62 7.20
C PHE A 444 13.01 8.97 7.44
N GLU A 445 12.29 9.18 6.34
CA GLU A 445 10.82 9.15 6.34
C GLU A 445 10.34 7.80 5.81
N HIS A 446 9.05 7.68 5.50
CA HIS A 446 8.41 6.43 5.08
C HIS A 446 9.06 5.75 3.86
N ASP A 447 9.72 6.53 3.03
CA ASP A 447 10.42 6.11 1.82
C ASP A 447 11.86 5.62 2.06
N GLY A 448 12.32 5.53 3.32
CA GLY A 448 13.71 5.19 3.66
C GLY A 448 14.24 3.90 3.02
N LEU A 449 13.37 2.92 2.76
CA LEU A 449 13.77 1.67 2.11
C LEU A 449 14.27 1.88 0.68
N HIS A 450 13.79 2.92 -0.01
CA HIS A 450 14.14 3.17 -1.41
C HIS A 450 15.58 3.71 -1.57
N GLY A 451 16.25 4.02 -0.48
CA GLY A 451 17.69 4.27 -0.43
C GLY A 451 18.53 2.99 -0.30
N SER A 452 19.85 3.12 -0.34
CA SER A 452 20.78 1.98 -0.22
C SER A 452 21.15 1.61 1.22
N MET A 453 20.74 2.41 2.21
CA MET A 453 21.20 2.29 3.59
C MET A 453 20.31 1.38 4.46
N VAL A 454 18.99 1.54 4.38
CA VAL A 454 18.05 0.90 5.32
C VAL A 454 18.08 -0.62 5.23
N PHE A 455 17.90 -1.20 4.04
CA PHE A 455 17.91 -2.66 3.90
C PHE A 455 19.28 -3.24 4.27
N LYS A 456 20.37 -2.58 3.85
CA LYS A 456 21.72 -2.99 4.20
C LYS A 456 21.93 -3.02 5.73
N HIS A 457 21.49 -1.97 6.43
CA HIS A 457 21.60 -1.90 7.88
C HIS A 457 20.86 -3.06 8.56
N LEU A 458 19.59 -3.28 8.20
CA LEU A 458 18.80 -4.37 8.79
C LEU A 458 19.42 -5.75 8.48
N PHE A 459 19.93 -5.94 7.26
CA PHE A 459 20.60 -7.18 6.86
C PHE A 459 21.87 -7.43 7.66
N ASP A 460 22.73 -6.42 7.83
CA ASP A 460 23.96 -6.52 8.63
C ASP A 460 23.65 -6.81 10.12
N GLU A 461 22.62 -6.18 10.68
CA GLU A 461 22.14 -6.48 12.05
C GLU A 461 21.68 -7.94 12.17
N ALA A 462 20.86 -8.42 11.23
CA ALA A 462 20.43 -9.82 11.22
C ALA A 462 21.61 -10.80 11.13
N LEU A 463 22.61 -10.50 10.29
CA LEU A 463 23.84 -11.29 10.20
C LEU A 463 24.60 -11.32 11.53
N ASN A 464 24.84 -10.17 12.13
CA ASN A 464 25.61 -10.04 13.37
C ASN A 464 24.94 -10.72 14.56
N ARG A 465 23.60 -10.82 14.54
CA ARG A 465 22.81 -11.51 15.56
C ARG A 465 22.72 -13.02 15.32
N GLY A 466 23.18 -13.50 14.15
CA GLY A 466 23.10 -14.90 13.75
C GLY A 466 21.71 -15.32 13.27
N ASP A 467 20.82 -14.37 13.03
CA ASP A 467 19.43 -14.61 12.58
C ASP A 467 19.40 -15.32 11.21
N LEU A 468 20.40 -15.06 10.38
CA LEU A 468 20.51 -15.60 9.01
C LEU A 468 21.41 -16.85 8.91
N ARG A 469 21.87 -17.42 10.04
CA ARG A 469 22.72 -18.63 10.09
C ARG A 469 22.16 -19.83 9.33
N ARG A 470 20.84 -19.95 9.23
CA ARG A 470 20.18 -21.07 8.53
C ARG A 470 20.12 -20.86 7.02
N ILE A 471 20.56 -19.69 6.55
CA ILE A 471 20.47 -19.23 5.16
C ILE A 471 21.88 -19.13 4.54
N PHE A 472 22.85 -18.57 5.27
CA PHE A 472 24.24 -18.34 4.82
C PHE A 472 25.29 -19.13 5.59
#